data_AF-A0A6N8CNP3-F1
#
_entry.id   AF-A0A6N8CNP3-F1
#
_cell.length_a   1.000
_cell.length_b   1.000
_cell.length_c   1.000
_cell.angle_alpha   90.00
_cell.angle_beta   90.00
_cell.angle_gamma   90.00
#
_symmetry.space_group_name_H-M   'P 1'
#
loop_
_entity.id
_entity.type
_entity.pdbx_description
1 polymer ?
#
loop_
_entity_poly.entity_id
_entity_poly.type
_entity_poly.pdbx_seq_one_letter_code
_entity_poly.pdbx_strand_id
1 'polypeptide(L)'
;MKRTIVILLSSIYVIFMACLTIYYFINNIPFKSFIALSGILCGGIPLFIAVFTRIPLNLSIIVSYLIFLIGAQYFGSIKGWFGQGSWDTFIHLISGPVLAFVGRALNKRLLHQEEDDIISPWFVFLSTLSIVALGGVIWEIYEFCIDHLFGTDMQIGGNSDTLTDLIADTVGGFIISIWAGVKTKIRNRTLLLKNHHMDARKNINY
;
A
#
# COMPACT_ATOMS: atom_id res chain seq x y z
N MET A 1 0.14 6.87 21.63
CA MET A 1 0.40 5.42 21.53
C MET A 1 0.60 4.95 20.09
N LYS A 2 -0.39 5.02 19.18
CA LYS A 2 -0.23 4.54 17.78
C LYS A 2 0.92 5.20 17.00
N ARG A 3 1.14 6.51 17.18
CA ARG A 3 2.19 7.26 16.49
C ARG A 3 3.61 6.86 16.92
N THR A 4 3.82 6.70 18.23
CA THR A 4 5.09 6.21 18.79
C THR A 4 5.43 4.82 18.27
N ILE A 5 4.44 3.94 18.15
CA ILE A 5 4.63 2.60 17.58
C ILE A 5 5.02 2.68 16.10
N VAL A 6 4.36 3.53 15.31
CA VAL A 6 4.74 3.73 13.90
C VAL A 6 6.18 4.22 13.77
N ILE A 7 6.59 5.19 14.59
CA ILE A 7 7.96 5.69 14.62
C ILE A 7 8.92 4.55 14.96
N LEU A 8 8.64 3.81 16.04
CA LEU A 8 9.48 2.69 16.47
C LEU A 8 9.65 1.63 15.38
N LEU A 9 8.56 1.13 14.81
CA LEU A 9 8.60 0.09 13.77
C LEU A 9 9.30 0.56 12.51
N SER A 10 9.02 1.79 12.05
CA SER A 10 9.67 2.35 10.86
C SER A 10 11.16 2.58 11.10
N SER A 11 11.54 3.08 12.28
CA SER A 11 12.94 3.25 12.67
C SER A 11 13.69 1.92 12.74
N ILE A 12 13.07 0.86 13.28
CA ILE A 12 13.68 -0.49 13.30
C ILE A 12 13.99 -0.95 11.88
N TYR A 13 13.01 -0.84 10.97
CA TYR A 13 13.21 -1.22 9.57
C TYR A 13 14.30 -0.38 8.89
N VAL A 14 14.28 0.94 9.08
CA VAL A 14 15.27 1.86 8.51
C VAL A 14 16.67 1.56 9.02
N ILE A 15 16.84 1.33 10.33
CA ILE A 15 18.14 0.98 10.93
C ILE A 15 18.62 -0.36 10.37
N PHE A 16 17.74 -1.36 10.27
CA PHE A 16 18.06 -2.66 9.69
C PHE A 16 18.58 -2.51 8.24
N MET A 17 17.88 -1.74 7.40
CA MET A 17 18.29 -1.49 6.01
C MET A 17 19.57 -0.65 5.92
N ALA A 18 19.80 0.27 6.86
CA ALA A 18 21.05 1.03 6.97
C ALA A 18 22.25 0.13 7.30
N CYS A 19 22.09 -0.80 8.26
CA CYS A 19 23.11 -1.80 8.56
C CYS A 19 23.41 -2.68 7.34
N LEU A 20 22.39 -3.13 6.61
CA LEU A 20 22.59 -3.91 5.37
C LEU A 20 23.29 -3.11 4.28
N THR A 21 22.95 -1.82 4.12
CA THR A 21 23.59 -0.93 3.15
C THR A 21 25.10 -0.85 3.45
N ILE A 22 25.48 -0.54 4.69
CA ILE A 22 26.89 -0.46 5.11
C ILE A 22 27.59 -1.82 4.91
N TYR A 23 26.94 -2.91 5.33
CA TYR A 23 27.49 -4.26 5.20
C TYR A 23 27.77 -4.61 3.73
N TYR A 24 26.81 -4.47 2.83
CA TYR A 24 26.99 -4.82 1.42
C TYR A 24 27.91 -3.86 0.68
N PHE A 25 27.96 -2.58 1.09
CA PHE A 25 28.91 -1.61 0.57
C PHE A 25 30.36 -2.02 0.89
N ILE A 26 30.66 -2.33 2.16
CA ILE A 26 32.01 -2.75 2.59
C ILE A 26 32.43 -4.07 1.93
N ASN A 27 31.48 -4.98 1.70
CA ASN A 27 31.73 -6.25 1.02
C ASN A 27 31.75 -6.15 -0.51
N ASN A 28 31.67 -4.94 -1.10
CA ASN A 28 31.68 -4.71 -2.55
C ASN A 28 30.57 -5.47 -3.30
N ILE A 29 29.35 -5.50 -2.74
CA ILE A 29 28.15 -6.08 -3.37
C ILE A 29 27.18 -4.94 -3.74
N PRO A 30 27.43 -4.19 -4.85
CA PRO A 30 26.78 -2.92 -5.13
C PRO A 30 25.27 -3.05 -5.34
N PHE A 31 24.80 -4.09 -6.02
CA PHE A 31 23.38 -4.30 -6.26
C PHE A 31 22.58 -4.43 -4.95
N LYS A 32 23.02 -5.30 -4.03
CA LYS A 32 22.35 -5.47 -2.72
C LYS A 32 22.45 -4.23 -1.85
N SER A 33 23.56 -3.49 -1.95
CA SER A 33 23.73 -2.19 -1.28
C SER A 33 22.71 -1.17 -1.80
N PHE A 34 22.49 -1.09 -3.11
CA PHE A 34 21.51 -0.20 -3.73
C PHE A 34 20.07 -0.54 -3.30
N ILE A 35 19.70 -1.82 -3.29
CA ILE A 35 18.41 -2.27 -2.79
C ILE A 35 18.25 -1.89 -1.31
N ALA A 36 19.26 -2.13 -0.48
CA ALA A 36 19.23 -1.77 0.93
C ALA A 36 19.04 -0.25 1.13
N LEU A 37 19.74 0.58 0.34
CA LEU A 37 19.60 2.02 0.35
C LEU A 37 18.18 2.46 -0.07
N SER A 38 17.61 1.86 -1.10
CA SER A 38 16.22 2.12 -1.51
C SER A 38 15.23 1.77 -0.38
N GLY A 39 15.51 0.72 0.41
CA GLY A 39 14.72 0.37 1.58
C GLY A 39 14.79 1.40 2.71
N ILE A 40 15.92 2.08 2.91
CA ILE A 40 16.00 3.22 3.82
C ILE A 40 15.00 4.31 3.39
N LEU A 41 14.98 4.63 2.09
CA LEU A 41 14.09 5.66 1.55
C LEU A 41 12.62 5.27 1.69
N CYS A 42 12.25 4.05 1.28
CA CYS A 42 10.88 3.53 1.39
C CYS A 42 10.42 3.46 2.86
N GLY A 43 11.22 2.83 3.73
CA GLY A 43 10.95 2.75 5.16
C GLY A 43 10.91 4.11 5.87
N GLY A 44 11.63 5.09 5.31
CA GLY A 44 11.64 6.48 5.77
C GLY A 44 10.33 7.22 5.50
N ILE A 45 9.50 6.80 4.55
CA ILE A 45 8.22 7.46 4.23
C ILE A 45 7.28 7.51 5.45
N PRO A 46 6.89 6.38 6.08
CA PRO A 46 6.02 6.41 7.25
C PRO A 46 6.67 7.13 8.44
N LEU A 47 8.00 7.03 8.60
CA LEU A 47 8.74 7.75 9.64
C LEU A 47 8.64 9.27 9.43
N PHE A 48 8.88 9.74 8.20
CA PHE A 48 8.78 11.15 7.84
C PHE A 48 7.38 11.68 8.09
N ILE A 49 6.35 10.97 7.63
CA ILE A 49 4.95 11.35 7.87
C ILE A 49 4.67 11.41 9.38
N ALA A 50 5.14 10.41 10.13
CA ALA A 50 4.94 10.31 11.57
C ALA A 50 5.73 11.33 12.39
N VAL A 51 6.82 11.90 11.89
CA VAL A 51 7.60 12.91 12.62
C VAL A 51 7.21 14.32 12.21
N PHE A 52 7.09 14.58 10.91
CA PHE A 52 7.04 15.94 10.37
C PHE A 52 5.64 16.43 10.00
N THR A 53 4.65 15.54 9.89
CA THR A 53 3.29 15.94 9.45
C THR A 53 2.26 15.78 10.56
N ARG A 54 1.01 16.20 10.33
CA ARG A 54 -0.13 15.88 11.23
C ARG A 54 -1.06 14.82 10.64
N ILE A 55 -0.62 14.13 9.58
CA ILE A 55 -1.45 13.14 8.90
C ILE A 55 -1.68 11.95 9.84
N PRO A 56 -2.94 11.57 10.10
CA PRO A 56 -3.24 10.40 10.92
C PRO A 56 -2.80 9.13 10.19
N LEU A 57 -1.96 8.32 10.85
CA LEU A 57 -1.47 7.07 10.31
C LEU A 57 -2.25 5.88 10.88
N ASN A 58 -2.74 5.03 9.99
CA ASN A 58 -3.35 3.77 10.38
C ASN A 58 -2.26 2.72 10.60
N LEU A 59 -2.10 2.27 11.84
CA LEU A 59 -1.06 1.30 12.22
C LEU A 59 -1.12 0.02 11.36
N SER A 60 -2.32 -0.47 11.01
CA SER A 60 -2.46 -1.66 10.17
C SER A 60 -1.86 -1.44 8.78
N ILE A 61 -2.07 -0.27 8.16
CA ILE A 61 -1.49 0.06 6.85
C ILE A 61 0.03 0.10 6.95
N ILE A 62 0.57 0.71 8.01
CA ILE A 62 2.02 0.78 8.21
C ILE A 62 2.63 -0.60 8.42
N VAL A 63 2.02 -1.44 9.25
CA VAL A 63 2.51 -2.80 9.49
C VAL A 63 2.48 -3.62 8.20
N SER A 64 1.38 -3.60 7.45
CA SER A 64 1.29 -4.31 6.17
C SER A 64 2.30 -3.77 5.15
N TYR A 65 2.52 -2.46 5.10
CA TYR A 65 3.53 -1.83 4.26
C TYR A 65 4.95 -2.30 4.63
N LEU A 66 5.31 -2.32 5.92
CA LEU A 66 6.64 -2.78 6.35
C LEU A 66 6.84 -4.28 6.10
N ILE A 67 5.81 -5.11 6.30
CA ILE A 67 5.86 -6.54 5.96
C ILE A 67 6.10 -6.73 4.45
N PHE A 68 5.37 -5.97 3.64
CA PHE A 68 5.54 -5.94 2.19
C PHE A 68 6.98 -5.56 1.81
N LEU A 69 7.54 -4.49 2.40
CA LEU A 69 8.92 -4.08 2.12
C LEU A 69 9.95 -5.15 2.51
N ILE A 70 9.78 -5.82 3.66
CA ILE A 70 10.64 -6.94 4.06
C ILE A 70 10.53 -8.09 3.03
N GLY A 71 9.32 -8.41 2.59
CA GLY A 71 9.06 -9.45 1.60
C GLY A 71 9.69 -9.16 0.25
N ALA A 72 9.53 -7.95 -0.27
CA ALA A 72 10.03 -7.54 -1.57
C ALA A 72 11.55 -7.26 -1.56
N GLN A 73 12.02 -6.35 -0.70
CA GLN A 73 13.40 -5.87 -0.75
C GLN A 73 14.37 -6.83 -0.07
N TYR A 74 14.04 -7.32 1.13
CA TYR A 74 14.95 -8.21 1.85
C TYR A 74 14.88 -9.65 1.33
N PHE A 75 13.69 -10.25 1.34
CA PHE A 75 13.55 -11.64 0.90
C PHE A 75 13.62 -11.77 -0.64
N GLY A 76 12.86 -10.97 -1.37
CA GLY A 76 12.86 -10.98 -2.83
C GLY A 76 14.23 -10.64 -3.41
N SER A 77 14.66 -9.38 -3.31
CA SER A 77 15.88 -8.91 -3.99
C SER A 77 17.19 -9.29 -3.28
N ILE A 78 17.31 -9.07 -1.97
CA ILE A 78 18.59 -9.29 -1.25
C ILE A 78 18.89 -10.78 -1.06
N LYS A 79 17.88 -11.57 -0.68
CA LYS A 79 18.00 -13.03 -0.51
C LYS A 79 17.75 -13.82 -1.79
N GLY A 80 17.23 -13.18 -2.84
CA GLY A 80 17.07 -13.78 -4.17
C GLY A 80 15.86 -14.71 -4.28
N TRP A 81 14.79 -14.44 -3.54
CA TRP A 81 13.57 -15.26 -3.60
C TRP A 81 12.71 -14.97 -4.82
N PHE A 82 12.89 -13.84 -5.52
CA PHE A 82 12.17 -13.58 -6.77
C PHE A 82 12.45 -14.63 -7.85
N GLY A 83 13.68 -15.14 -7.93
CA GLY A 83 14.01 -16.27 -8.82
C GLY A 83 13.52 -17.64 -8.32
N GLN A 84 12.67 -17.72 -7.28
CA GLN A 84 12.25 -18.96 -6.65
C GLN A 84 10.73 -19.11 -6.62
N GLY A 85 10.22 -20.08 -7.38
CA GLY A 85 8.80 -20.44 -7.37
C GLY A 85 7.91 -19.26 -7.76
N SER A 86 6.85 -19.01 -6.98
CA SER A 86 5.88 -17.95 -7.22
C SER A 86 6.03 -16.77 -6.24
N TRP A 87 7.23 -16.55 -5.71
CA TRP A 87 7.44 -15.51 -4.69
C TRP A 87 7.11 -14.12 -5.24
N ASP A 88 7.49 -13.85 -6.48
CA ASP A 88 7.26 -12.57 -7.14
C ASP A 88 5.76 -12.24 -7.26
N THR A 89 5.02 -13.07 -7.98
CA THR A 89 3.56 -12.97 -8.08
C THR A 89 2.85 -12.98 -6.72
N PHE A 90 3.39 -13.68 -5.71
CA PHE A 90 2.84 -13.66 -4.35
C PHE A 90 3.01 -12.29 -3.68
N ILE A 91 4.15 -11.63 -3.87
CA ILE A 91 4.40 -10.28 -3.37
C ILE A 91 3.47 -9.28 -4.07
N HIS A 92 3.24 -9.40 -5.39
CA HIS A 92 2.25 -8.61 -6.12
C HIS A 92 0.83 -8.83 -5.57
N LEU A 93 0.42 -10.09 -5.38
CA LEU A 93 -0.89 -10.41 -4.79
C LEU A 93 -1.10 -9.73 -3.41
N ILE A 94 -0.06 -9.67 -2.57
CA ILE A 94 -0.10 -9.01 -1.26
C ILE A 94 -0.06 -7.48 -1.38
N SER A 95 0.56 -6.94 -2.42
CA SER A 95 0.62 -5.51 -2.70
C SER A 95 -0.79 -4.93 -2.91
N GLY A 96 -1.66 -5.67 -3.61
CA GLY A 96 -3.02 -5.26 -3.94
C GLY A 96 -3.85 -4.78 -2.74
N PRO A 97 -4.03 -5.59 -1.67
CA PRO A 97 -4.70 -5.17 -0.45
C PRO A 97 -4.09 -3.93 0.22
N VAL A 98 -2.76 -3.83 0.25
CA VAL A 98 -2.04 -2.69 0.84
C VAL A 98 -2.38 -1.41 0.06
N LEU A 99 -2.27 -1.46 -1.27
CA LEU A 99 -2.64 -0.37 -2.16
C LEU A 99 -4.12 0.01 -2.04
N ALA A 100 -5.01 -0.97 -1.87
CA ALA A 100 -6.44 -0.71 -1.67
C ALA A 100 -6.71 0.05 -0.36
N PHE A 101 -6.04 -0.31 0.74
CA PHE A 101 -6.15 0.44 2.00
C PHE A 101 -5.59 1.86 1.89
N VAL A 102 -4.45 2.02 1.20
CA VAL A 102 -3.87 3.33 0.91
C VAL A 102 -4.83 4.16 0.06
N GLY A 103 -5.37 3.59 -1.02
CA GLY A 103 -6.33 4.25 -1.91
C GLY A 103 -7.61 4.66 -1.19
N ARG A 104 -8.14 3.80 -0.29
CA ARG A 104 -9.29 4.17 0.53
C ARG A 104 -9.00 5.34 1.47
N ALA A 105 -7.80 5.37 2.07
CA ALA A 105 -7.38 6.47 2.94
C ALA A 105 -7.18 7.76 2.15
N LEU A 106 -6.58 7.67 0.95
CA LEU A 106 -6.40 8.80 0.04
C LEU A 106 -7.76 9.38 -0.38
N ASN A 107 -8.70 8.55 -0.80
CA ASN A 107 -10.06 8.96 -1.16
C ASN A 107 -10.77 9.71 -0.03
N LYS A 108 -10.69 9.23 1.22
CA LYS A 108 -11.27 9.96 2.37
C LYS A 108 -10.71 11.37 2.47
N ARG A 109 -9.40 11.48 2.30
CA ARG A 109 -8.68 12.75 2.49
C ARG A 109 -8.95 13.73 1.37
N LEU A 110 -8.86 13.29 0.10
CA LEU A 110 -9.05 14.16 -1.06
C LEU A 110 -10.49 14.68 -1.18
N LEU A 111 -11.46 13.89 -0.74
CA LEU A 111 -12.87 14.28 -0.75
C LEU A 111 -13.29 15.06 0.49
N HIS A 112 -12.36 15.34 1.41
CA HIS A 112 -12.66 15.94 2.71
C HIS A 112 -13.84 15.24 3.40
N GLN A 113 -13.88 13.91 3.30
CA GLN A 113 -15.03 13.13 3.72
C GLN A 113 -15.19 13.19 5.24
N GLU A 114 -16.25 13.84 5.69
CA GLU A 114 -16.70 13.86 7.07
C GLU A 114 -17.50 12.58 7.41
N GLU A 115 -17.77 12.36 8.71
CA GLU A 115 -18.42 11.14 9.17
C GLU A 115 -19.84 10.97 8.62
N ASP A 116 -20.57 12.08 8.45
CA ASP A 116 -21.97 12.11 8.01
C ASP A 116 -22.14 12.23 6.48
N ASP A 117 -21.05 12.28 5.71
CA ASP A 117 -21.12 12.43 4.26
C ASP A 117 -21.56 11.16 3.54
N ILE A 118 -22.64 11.27 2.76
CA ILE A 118 -23.12 10.21 1.86
C ILE A 118 -22.30 10.25 0.57
N ILE A 119 -21.52 9.19 0.32
CA ILE A 119 -20.74 9.02 -0.90
C ILE A 119 -21.20 7.78 -1.67
N SER A 120 -21.17 7.82 -3.00
CA SER A 120 -21.48 6.64 -3.82
C SER A 120 -20.59 5.44 -3.44
N PRO A 121 -21.17 4.29 -3.03
CA PRO A 121 -20.42 3.06 -2.79
C PRO A 121 -19.66 2.58 -4.03
N TRP A 122 -20.26 2.77 -5.21
CA TRP A 122 -19.65 2.44 -6.50
C TRP A 122 -18.44 3.30 -6.79
N PHE A 123 -18.52 4.59 -6.49
CA PHE A 123 -17.37 5.48 -6.61
C PHE A 123 -16.22 4.99 -5.73
N VAL A 124 -16.48 4.66 -4.45
CA VAL A 124 -15.45 4.15 -3.54
C VAL A 124 -14.83 2.86 -4.05
N PHE A 125 -15.63 1.92 -4.53
CA PHE A 125 -15.16 0.67 -5.12
C PHE A 125 -14.26 0.92 -6.34
N LEU A 126 -14.77 1.63 -7.35
CA LEU A 126 -14.06 1.85 -8.61
C LEU A 126 -12.77 2.65 -8.38
N SER A 127 -12.83 3.76 -7.66
CA SER A 127 -11.65 4.59 -7.39
C SER A 127 -10.57 3.83 -6.60
N THR A 128 -10.96 2.98 -5.64
CA THR A 128 -10.00 2.19 -4.88
C THR A 128 -9.34 1.13 -5.77
N LEU A 129 -10.12 0.43 -6.60
CA LEU A 129 -9.61 -0.56 -7.54
C LEU A 129 -8.70 0.08 -8.60
N SER A 130 -9.05 1.27 -9.09
CA SER A 130 -8.22 2.03 -10.03
C SER A 130 -6.88 2.43 -9.43
N ILE A 131 -6.82 2.80 -8.14
CA ILE A 131 -5.56 3.10 -7.45
C ILE A 131 -4.70 1.84 -7.33
N VAL A 132 -5.30 0.69 -7.05
CA VAL A 132 -4.58 -0.60 -7.03
C VAL A 132 -3.97 -0.89 -8.39
N ALA A 133 -4.79 -0.89 -9.46
CA ALA A 133 -4.33 -1.19 -10.80
C ALA A 133 -3.23 -0.22 -11.27
N LEU A 134 -3.39 1.08 -10.98
CA LEU A 134 -2.35 2.07 -11.27
C LEU A 134 -1.07 1.83 -10.47
N GLY A 135 -1.18 1.40 -9.21
CA GLY A 135 -0.04 1.06 -8.38
C GLY A 135 0.78 -0.10 -8.97
N GLY A 136 0.11 -1.17 -9.42
CA GLY A 136 0.75 -2.27 -10.15
C GLY A 136 1.42 -1.79 -11.44
N VAL A 137 0.72 -0.98 -12.25
CA VAL A 137 1.32 -0.40 -13.48
C VAL A 137 2.57 0.42 -13.19
N ILE A 138 2.55 1.24 -12.13
CA ILE A 138 3.74 2.01 -11.72
C ILE A 138 4.88 1.09 -11.30
N TRP A 139 4.58 -0.03 -10.64
CA TRP A 139 5.57 -1.02 -10.28
C TRP A 139 6.20 -1.63 -11.52
N GLU A 140 5.42 -2.16 -12.45
CA GLU A 140 5.94 -2.77 -13.69
C GLU A 140 6.77 -1.80 -14.53
N ILE A 141 6.37 -0.52 -14.57
CA ILE A 141 7.16 0.54 -15.21
C ILE A 141 8.50 0.71 -14.50
N TYR A 142 8.52 0.66 -13.17
CA TYR A 142 9.76 0.72 -12.40
C TYR A 142 10.68 -0.44 -12.75
N GLU A 143 10.18 -1.68 -12.80
CA GLU A 143 10.98 -2.85 -13.16
C GLU A 143 11.55 -2.76 -14.57
N PHE A 144 10.69 -2.42 -15.53
CA PHE A 144 11.12 -2.16 -16.90
C PHE A 144 12.22 -1.10 -16.98
N CYS A 145 12.09 0.00 -16.22
CA CYS A 145 13.12 1.04 -16.18
C CYS A 145 14.44 0.52 -15.59
N ILE A 146 14.39 -0.31 -14.54
CA ILE A 146 15.60 -0.85 -13.91
C ILE A 146 16.28 -1.86 -14.83
N ASP A 147 15.51 -2.73 -15.48
CA ASP A 147 16.01 -3.69 -16.48
C ASP A 147 16.70 -2.97 -17.64
N HIS A 148 16.08 -1.90 -18.16
CA HIS A 148 16.65 -1.16 -19.27
C HIS A 148 17.88 -0.32 -18.91
N LEU A 149 17.89 0.32 -17.73
CA LEU A 149 18.97 1.22 -17.32
C LEU A 149 20.17 0.49 -16.73
N PHE A 150 19.95 -0.65 -16.08
CA PHE A 150 20.98 -1.36 -15.31
C PHE A 150 21.26 -2.77 -15.82
N GLY A 151 20.54 -3.26 -16.84
CA GLY A 151 20.73 -4.59 -17.41
C GLY A 151 20.36 -5.71 -16.43
N THR A 152 19.40 -5.45 -15.53
CA THR A 152 18.81 -6.46 -14.65
C THR A 152 17.76 -7.28 -15.39
N ASP A 153 17.18 -8.24 -14.68
CA ASP A 153 16.14 -9.14 -15.19
C ASP A 153 15.06 -9.27 -14.09
N MET A 154 14.35 -8.18 -13.85
CA MET A 154 13.23 -8.11 -12.89
C MET A 154 11.98 -8.73 -13.51
N GLN A 155 11.75 -8.50 -14.80
CA GLN A 155 10.65 -9.11 -15.56
C GLN A 155 11.07 -10.50 -16.09
N ILE A 156 11.26 -11.48 -15.19
CA ILE A 156 11.90 -12.80 -15.40
C ILE A 156 11.24 -13.63 -16.53
N GLY A 157 9.98 -13.36 -16.85
CA GLY A 157 9.21 -13.98 -17.95
C GLY A 157 8.79 -13.00 -19.06
N GLY A 158 9.33 -11.78 -19.06
CA GLY A 158 8.92 -10.68 -19.91
C GLY A 158 7.43 -10.34 -19.76
N ASN A 159 6.72 -10.16 -20.86
CA ASN A 159 5.31 -9.76 -20.84
C ASN A 159 4.39 -10.74 -20.08
N SER A 160 4.73 -12.04 -20.03
CA SER A 160 3.91 -13.01 -19.29
C SER A 160 3.99 -12.80 -17.78
N ASP A 161 5.16 -12.39 -17.30
CA ASP A 161 5.43 -12.07 -15.89
C ASP A 161 4.60 -10.84 -15.51
N THR A 162 4.89 -9.72 -16.15
CA THR A 162 4.18 -8.44 -15.99
C THR A 162 2.66 -8.55 -16.02
N LEU A 163 2.09 -9.29 -16.99
CA LEU A 163 0.64 -9.45 -17.03
C LEU A 163 0.12 -10.32 -15.88
N THR A 164 0.87 -11.34 -15.45
CA THR A 164 0.52 -12.17 -14.30
C THR A 164 0.55 -11.36 -13.00
N ASP A 165 1.54 -10.49 -12.85
CA ASP A 165 1.74 -9.68 -11.66
C ASP A 165 0.70 -8.56 -11.55
N LEU A 166 0.38 -7.89 -12.67
CA LEU A 166 -0.75 -6.94 -12.74
C LEU A 166 -2.09 -7.61 -12.42
N ILE A 167 -2.30 -8.86 -12.85
CA ILE A 167 -3.49 -9.63 -12.49
C ILE A 167 -3.48 -9.92 -10.98
N ALA A 168 -2.34 -10.34 -10.43
CA ALA A 168 -2.21 -10.64 -9.01
C ALA A 168 -2.47 -9.40 -8.13
N ASP A 169 -1.86 -8.26 -8.45
CA ASP A 169 -2.11 -6.97 -7.82
C ASP A 169 -3.61 -6.63 -7.82
N THR A 170 -4.23 -6.73 -9.00
CA THR A 170 -5.64 -6.40 -9.20
C THR A 170 -6.55 -7.34 -8.40
N VAL A 171 -6.30 -8.65 -8.44
CA VAL A 171 -7.08 -9.65 -7.69
C VAL A 171 -6.98 -9.40 -6.18
N GLY A 172 -5.77 -9.16 -5.68
CA GLY A 172 -5.54 -8.86 -4.27
C GLY A 172 -6.30 -7.60 -3.82
N GLY A 173 -6.23 -6.52 -4.59
CA GLY A 173 -6.94 -5.28 -4.26
C GLY A 173 -8.44 -5.31 -4.53
N PHE A 174 -8.92 -6.19 -5.41
CA PHE A 174 -10.34 -6.32 -5.75
C PHE A 174 -11.20 -6.71 -4.54
N ILE A 175 -10.73 -7.66 -3.73
CA ILE A 175 -11.41 -8.12 -2.51
C ILE A 175 -11.62 -6.95 -1.54
N ILE A 176 -10.56 -6.16 -1.31
CA ILE A 176 -10.61 -5.01 -0.40
C ILE A 176 -11.45 -3.87 -0.98
N SER A 177 -11.42 -3.68 -2.29
CA SER A 177 -12.25 -2.68 -2.98
C SER A 177 -13.73 -3.00 -2.84
N ILE A 178 -14.14 -4.27 -3.03
CA ILE A 178 -15.53 -4.71 -2.80
C ILE A 178 -15.92 -4.43 -1.35
N TRP A 179 -15.10 -4.87 -0.40
CA TRP A 179 -15.35 -4.65 1.01
C TRP A 179 -15.52 -3.16 1.34
N ALA A 180 -14.68 -2.30 0.77
CA ALA A 180 -14.78 -0.85 0.95
C ALA A 180 -16.09 -0.27 0.38
N GLY A 181 -16.53 -0.74 -0.79
CA GLY A 181 -17.82 -0.37 -1.37
C GLY A 181 -19.00 -0.83 -0.52
N VAL A 182 -19.03 -2.11 -0.13
CA VAL A 182 -20.10 -2.69 0.72
C VAL A 182 -20.19 -1.98 2.06
N LYS A 183 -19.06 -1.76 2.74
CA LYS A 183 -19.01 -1.02 4.00
C LYS A 183 -19.55 0.40 3.85
N THR A 184 -19.23 1.07 2.74
CA THR A 184 -19.75 2.40 2.43
C THR A 184 -21.28 2.38 2.23
N LYS A 185 -21.81 1.38 1.51
CA LYS A 185 -23.25 1.20 1.31
C LYS A 185 -24.00 1.01 2.63
N ILE A 186 -23.48 0.17 3.53
CA ILE A 186 -24.07 -0.07 4.85
C ILE A 186 -24.09 1.23 5.66
N ARG A 187 -22.95 1.94 5.72
CA ARG A 187 -22.85 3.22 6.43
C ARG A 187 -23.86 4.25 5.92
N ASN A 188 -23.99 4.42 4.59
CA ASN A 188 -24.94 5.37 4.02
C ASN A 188 -26.39 5.05 4.42
N ARG A 189 -26.77 3.77 4.48
CA ARG A 189 -28.11 3.37 4.96
C ARG A 189 -28.33 3.79 6.41
N THR A 190 -27.34 3.58 7.28
CA THR A 190 -27.41 3.98 8.69
C THR A 190 -27.56 5.49 8.84
N LEU A 191 -26.81 6.28 8.07
CA LEU A 191 -26.89 7.75 8.09
C LEU A 191 -28.27 8.26 7.63
N LEU A 192 -28.80 7.70 6.55
CA LEU A 192 -30.13 8.06 6.05
C LEU A 192 -31.24 7.76 7.07
N LEU A 193 -31.19 6.61 7.75
CA LEU A 193 -32.14 6.25 8.80
C LEU A 193 -32.04 7.22 9.99
N LYS A 194 -30.83 7.56 10.43
CA LYS A 194 -30.59 8.52 11.52
C LYS A 194 -31.18 9.89 11.19
N ASN A 195 -31.00 10.37 9.95
CA ASN A 195 -31.54 11.65 9.50
C ASN A 195 -33.07 11.65 9.46
N HIS A 196 -33.70 10.59 8.93
CA HIS A 196 -35.16 10.45 8.96
C HIS A 196 -35.75 10.46 10.37
N HIS A 197 -35.11 9.78 11.34
CA HIS A 197 -35.57 9.80 12.73
C HIS A 197 -35.43 11.17 13.40
N MET A 198 -34.39 11.93 13.06
CA MET A 198 -34.20 13.30 13.55
C MET A 198 -35.29 14.23 13.03
N ASP A 199 -35.63 14.13 11.75
CA ASP A 199 -36.68 14.95 11.12
C ASP A 199 -38.07 14.60 11.68
N ALA A 200 -38.36 13.31 11.86
CA ALA A 200 -39.60 12.86 12.49
C ALA A 200 -39.76 13.39 13.92
N ARG A 201 -38.68 13.43 14.73
CA ARG A 201 -38.71 14.01 16.09
C ARG A 201 -38.93 15.52 16.08
N LYS A 202 -38.38 16.25 15.11
CA LYS A 202 -38.62 17.70 14.97
C LYS A 202 -40.09 18.00 14.65
N ASN A 203 -40.72 17.19 13.80
CA ASN A 203 -42.10 17.39 13.38
C ASN A 203 -43.15 17.05 14.46
N ILE A 204 -42.80 16.31 15.52
CA ILE A 204 -43.71 15.97 16.63
C ILE A 204 -43.69 17.05 17.75
N ASN A 205 -42.68 17.93 17.76
CA ASN A 205 -42.51 18.97 18.78
C ASN A 205 -43.09 20.35 18.38
N TYR A 206 -43.96 20.39 17.37
CA TYR A 206 -44.77 21.54 16.95
C TYR A 206 -46.25 21.17 17.00
#